data_AF-A0A527YNK2-F1
#
_entry.id   AF-A0A527YNK2-F1
#
_cell.length_a   1.000
_cell.length_b   1.000
_cell.length_c   1.000
_cell.angle_alpha   90.00
_cell.angle_beta   90.00
_cell.angle_gamma   90.00
#
_symmetry.space_group_name_H-M   'P 1'
#
loop_
_entity.id
_entity.type
_entity.pdbx_description
1 polymer ?
#
loop_
_entity_poly.entity_id
_entity_poly.type
_entity_poly.pdbx_seq_one_letter_code
_entity_poly.pdbx_strand_id
1 'polypeptide(L)'
;GTTTSFLARELLGHRRLTVVTNSSDIARTLATVNGNKVYMAGGELRSDSGAAFGVSAIEFVSRFSVSHAVISIGAVDAVTGVMDYDLEE
;
A
#
# COMPACT_ATOMS: atom_id res chain seq x y z
N GLY A 1 3.06 4.23 -5.02
CA GLY A 1 2.96 4.21 -6.49
C GLY A 1 1.75 4.99 -6.97
N THR A 2 1.80 5.54 -8.18
CA THR A 2 0.71 6.35 -8.75
C THR A 2 -0.59 5.57 -8.91
N THR A 3 -0.52 4.31 -9.36
CA THR A 3 -1.68 3.41 -9.52
C THR A 3 -2.48 3.24 -8.22
N THR A 4 -1.79 3.00 -7.10
CA THR A 4 -2.45 2.80 -5.81
C THR A 4 -2.98 4.10 -5.21
N SER A 5 -2.36 5.25 -5.51
CA SER A 5 -2.92 6.57 -5.19
C SER A 5 -4.23 6.87 -5.95
N PHE A 6 -4.35 6.47 -7.22
CA PHE A 6 -5.62 6.60 -7.95
C PHE A 6 -6.71 5.73 -7.34
N LEU A 7 -6.40 4.48 -7.00
CA LEU A 7 -7.35 3.61 -6.29
C LEU A 7 -7.81 4.24 -4.98
N ALA A 8 -6.91 4.83 -4.19
CA ALA A 8 -7.28 5.47 -2.93
C ALA A 8 -8.32 6.60 -3.12
N ARG A 9 -8.28 7.31 -4.25
CA ARG A 9 -9.28 8.34 -4.58
C ARG A 9 -10.64 7.72 -4.90
N GLU A 10 -10.68 6.62 -5.65
CA GLU A 10 -11.93 5.91 -5.93
C GLU A 10 -12.54 5.30 -4.65
N LEU A 11 -11.69 4.85 -3.72
CA LEU A 11 -12.14 4.35 -2.41
C LEU A 11 -12.77 5.43 -1.52
N LEU A 12 -12.67 6.71 -1.87
CA LEU A 12 -13.41 7.80 -1.18
C LEU A 12 -14.92 7.68 -1.35
N GLY A 13 -15.42 6.91 -2.33
CA GLY A 13 -16.84 6.57 -2.43
C GLY A 13 -17.32 5.57 -1.38
N HIS A 14 -16.39 4.86 -0.74
CA HIS A 14 -16.67 3.79 0.22
C HIS A 14 -16.47 4.25 1.66
N ARG A 15 -17.05 3.51 2.62
CA ARG A 15 -17.07 3.89 4.04
C ARG A 15 -16.74 2.73 4.96
N ARG A 16 -16.19 3.07 6.14
CA ARG A 16 -15.83 2.14 7.21
C ARG A 16 -14.91 1.01 6.74
N LEU A 17 -13.96 1.35 5.87
CA LEU A 17 -12.93 0.43 5.42
C LEU A 17 -11.86 0.27 6.51
N THR A 18 -11.31 -0.94 6.64
CA THR A 18 -10.03 -1.17 7.32
C THR A 18 -8.95 -1.25 6.25
N VAL A 19 -8.05 -0.29 6.22
CA VAL A 19 -7.00 -0.18 5.21
C VAL A 19 -5.65 -0.38 5.89
N VAL A 20 -4.84 -1.27 5.33
CA VAL A 20 -3.42 -1.43 5.70
C VAL A 20 -2.61 -0.98 4.49
N THR A 21 -1.69 -0.04 4.67
CA THR A 21 -0.91 0.54 3.56
C THR A 21 0.49 0.90 4.03
N ASN A 22 1.49 0.83 3.14
CA ASN A 22 2.80 1.43 3.39
C ASN A 22 2.96 2.82 2.75
N SER A 23 1.98 3.27 1.97
CA SER A 23 2.04 4.57 1.29
C SER A 23 1.49 5.68 2.18
N SER A 24 2.33 6.69 2.44
CA SER A 24 1.94 7.90 3.17
C SER A 24 0.82 8.68 2.47
N ASP A 25 0.80 8.69 1.13
CA ASP A 25 -0.23 9.36 0.36
C ASP A 25 -1.59 8.67 0.52
N ILE A 26 -1.65 7.34 0.39
CA ILE A 26 -2.87 6.57 0.62
C ILE A 26 -3.37 6.75 2.06
N ALA A 27 -2.44 6.70 3.03
CA ALA A 27 -2.77 6.89 4.43
C ALA A 27 -3.41 8.27 4.65
N ARG A 28 -2.80 9.32 4.12
CA ARG A 28 -3.33 10.69 4.18
C ARG A 28 -4.70 10.82 3.53
N THR A 29 -4.92 10.18 2.37
CA THR A 29 -6.20 10.26 1.65
C THR A 29 -7.34 9.59 2.40
N LEU A 30 -7.09 8.48 3.11
CA LEU A 30 -8.15 7.64 3.67
C LEU A 30 -8.33 7.73 5.20
N ALA A 31 -7.35 8.21 5.97
CA ALA A 31 -7.31 8.07 7.44
C ALA A 31 -8.42 8.79 8.22
N THR A 32 -8.96 9.89 7.71
CA THR A 32 -9.90 10.76 8.45
C THR A 32 -11.25 10.90 7.77
N VAL A 33 -11.47 10.15 6.69
CA VAL A 33 -12.67 10.24 5.88
C VAL A 33 -13.53 9.00 6.05
N ASN A 34 -14.83 9.17 5.92
CA ASN A 34 -15.80 8.06 5.80
C ASN A 34 -15.80 7.01 6.92
N GLY A 35 -15.23 7.32 8.09
CA GLY A 35 -15.11 6.40 9.22
C GLY A 35 -14.15 5.23 8.96
N ASN A 36 -13.18 5.41 8.06
CA ASN A 36 -12.17 4.40 7.78
C ASN A 36 -11.20 4.25 8.97
N LYS A 37 -10.70 3.03 9.16
CA LYS A 37 -9.56 2.73 10.04
C LYS A 37 -8.35 2.47 9.17
N VAL A 38 -7.32 3.30 9.30
CA VAL A 38 -6.13 3.21 8.45
C VAL A 38 -4.92 2.88 9.32
N TYR A 39 -4.24 1.81 8.95
CA TYR A 39 -3.02 1.30 9.55
C TYR A 39 -1.90 1.52 8.54
N MET A 40 -0.93 2.36 8.89
CA MET A 40 0.21 2.63 8.03
C MET A 40 1.44 1.89 8.52
N ALA A 41 2.10 1.15 7.64
CA ALA A 41 3.40 0.56 7.91
C ALA A 41 4.44 1.66 8.15
N GLY A 42 5.25 1.50 9.19
CA GLY A 42 6.37 2.38 9.49
C GLY A 42 7.69 1.88 8.90
N GLY A 43 8.68 2.75 8.84
CA GLY A 43 10.01 2.45 8.29
C GLY A 43 10.64 3.69 7.66
N GLU A 44 11.69 3.47 6.88
CA GLU A 44 12.24 4.51 6.02
C GLU A 44 11.28 4.78 4.86
N LEU A 45 10.96 6.05 4.63
CA LEU A 45 10.19 6.47 3.47
C LEU A 45 11.12 6.72 2.30
N ARG A 46 10.94 6.00 1.20
CA ARG A 46 11.70 6.30 -0.03
C ARG A 46 11.23 7.64 -0.61
N SER A 47 12.20 8.43 -1.09
CA SER A 47 11.98 9.82 -1.55
C SER A 47 11.17 9.93 -2.85
N ASP A 48 11.14 8.86 -3.64
CA ASP A 48 10.48 8.77 -4.93
C ASP A 48 8.98 8.48 -4.84
N SER A 49 8.57 7.70 -3.84
CA SER A 49 7.24 7.11 -3.72
C SER A 49 6.51 7.49 -2.44
N GLY A 50 7.24 7.97 -1.42
CA GLY A 50 6.70 8.25 -0.09
C GLY A 50 6.13 7.00 0.60
N ALA A 51 6.55 5.81 0.17
CA ALA A 51 6.16 4.55 0.76
C ALA A 51 7.22 4.06 1.75
N ALA A 52 6.75 3.42 2.82
CA ALA A 52 7.59 2.82 3.84
C ALA A 52 8.09 1.43 3.39
N PHE A 53 9.39 1.22 3.51
CA PHE A 53 10.06 -0.02 3.15
C PHE A 53 10.94 -0.55 4.28
N GLY A 54 11.52 -1.73 4.04
CA GLY A 54 12.40 -2.43 4.96
C GLY A 54 11.66 -3.41 5.88
N VAL A 55 12.45 -4.04 6.76
CA VAL A 55 12.00 -5.16 7.60
C VAL A 55 10.79 -4.77 8.46
N SER A 56 10.75 -3.54 8.98
CA SER A 56 9.63 -3.06 9.79
C SER A 56 8.30 -3.03 9.03
N ALA A 57 8.32 -2.69 7.74
CA ALA A 57 7.12 -2.64 6.92
C ALA A 57 6.61 -4.07 6.63
N ILE A 58 7.52 -5.01 6.35
CA ILE A 58 7.21 -6.43 6.13
C ILE A 58 6.61 -7.04 7.40
N GLU A 59 7.26 -6.86 8.56
CA GLU A 59 6.78 -7.35 9.85
C GLU A 59 5.46 -6.71 10.28
N PHE A 60 5.19 -5.47 9.86
CA PHE A 60 3.92 -4.83 10.13
C PHE A 60 2.80 -5.49 9.34
N VAL A 61 2.98 -5.64 8.03
CA VAL A 61 1.96 -6.22 7.14
C VAL A 61 1.70 -7.69 7.48
N SER A 62 2.72 -8.45 7.91
CA SER A 62 2.57 -9.88 8.27
C SER A 62 1.62 -10.14 9.46
N ARG A 63 1.28 -9.10 10.24
CA ARG A 63 0.34 -9.18 11.37
C ARG A 63 -1.13 -9.09 10.94
N PHE A 64 -1.39 -8.82 9.67
CA PHE A 64 -2.73 -8.63 9.15
C PHE A 64 -3.11 -9.75 8.18
N SER A 65 -4.37 -10.17 8.25
CA SER A 65 -5.02 -10.95 7.19
C SER A 65 -6.04 -10.04 6.52
N VAL A 66 -5.93 -9.88 5.20
CA VAL A 66 -6.78 -8.97 4.41
C VAL A 66 -7.72 -9.77 3.51
N SER A 67 -8.93 -9.23 3.29
CA SER A 67 -9.88 -9.83 2.35
C SER A 67 -9.54 -9.52 0.90
N HIS A 68 -8.88 -8.38 0.65
CA HIS A 68 -8.49 -7.91 -0.67
C HIS A 68 -7.09 -7.33 -0.58
N ALA A 69 -6.24 -7.67 -1.56
CA ALA A 69 -4.91 -7.12 -1.72
C ALA A 69 -4.82 -6.43 -3.08
N VAL A 70 -4.28 -5.22 -3.10
CA VAL A 70 -3.96 -4.49 -4.32
C VAL A 70 -2.47 -4.24 -4.32
N ILE A 71 -1.79 -4.81 -5.30
CA ILE A 71 -0.34 -4.75 -5.45
C ILE A 71 -0.08 -4.18 -6.85
N SER A 72 0.67 -3.09 -6.91
CA SER A 72 1.18 -2.58 -8.18
C SER A 72 2.39 -3.43 -8.56
N ILE A 73 2.51 -3.80 -9.83
CA ILE A 73 3.61 -4.63 -10.32
C ILE A 73 4.22 -3.98 -11.55
N GLY A 74 5.55 -4.04 -11.68
CA GLY A 74 6.26 -3.56 -12.86
C GLY A 74 6.08 -4.50 -14.06
N ALA A 75 6.07 -5.80 -13.80
CA ALA A 75 5.81 -6.83 -14.81
C ALA A 75 5.23 -8.12 -14.20
N VAL A 76 4.71 -8.99 -15.05
CA VAL A 76 4.28 -10.34 -14.71
C VAL A 76 4.87 -11.33 -15.71
N ASP A 77 5.47 -12.39 -15.19
CA ASP A 77 5.90 -13.54 -15.97
C ASP A 77 5.14 -14.79 -15.52
N ALA A 78 4.85 -15.68 -16.48
CA ALA A 78 4.03 -16.86 -16.23
C ALA A 78 4.74 -17.92 -15.36
N VAL A 79 6.07 -17.91 -15.30
CA VAL A 79 6.88 -18.89 -14.59
C VAL A 79 7.44 -18.32 -13.29
N THR A 80 7.99 -17.10 -13.32
CA THR A 80 8.64 -16.48 -12.16
C THR A 80 7.71 -15.57 -11.36
N GLY A 81 6.52 -15.25 -11.89
CA GLY A 81 5.48 -14.52 -11.18
C GLY A 81 5.60 -13.00 -11.29
N VAL A 82 5.27 -12.31 -10.20
CA VAL A 82 5.26 -10.84 -10.11
C VAL A 82 6.70 -10.32 -10.08
N MET A 83 6.98 -9.31 -10.89
CA MET A 83 8.27 -8.65 -10.97
C MET A 83 8.11 -7.15 -10.71
N ASP A 84 9.13 -6.55 -10.11
CA ASP A 84 9.30 -5.10 -10.09
C ASP A 84 10.55 -4.68 -10.86
N TYR A 85 10.57 -3.43 -11.33
CA TYR A 85 11.69 -2.86 -12.07
C TYR A 85 12.82 -2.43 -11.12
N ASP A 86 12.51 -2.17 -9.85
CA ASP A 86 13.45 -1.74 -8.84
C ASP A 86 14.01 -2.95 -8.07
N LEU A 87 15.34 -3.10 -8.11
CA LEU A 87 16.07 -4.17 -7.41
C LEU A 87 16.02 -3.99 -5.88
N GLU A 88 15.67 -2.80 -5.40
CA GLU A 88 15.55 -2.48 -3.97
C GLU A 88 14.11 -2.63 -3.43
N GLU A 89 13.11 -2.94 -4.27
CA GLU A 89 11.71 -3.19 -3.86
C GLU A 89 11.43 -4.64 -3.43
#